data_AF-A0A6V7ITG6-F1
#
_entry.id   AF-A0A6V7ITG6-F1
#
_cell.length_a   1.000
_cell.length_b   1.000
_cell.length_c   1.000
_cell.angle_alpha   90.00
_cell.angle_beta   90.00
_cell.angle_gamma   90.00
#
_symmetry.space_group_name_H-M   'P 1'
#
loop_
_entity.id
_entity.type
_entity.pdbx_description
1 polymer ?
#
loop_
_entity_poly.entity_id
_entity_poly.type
_entity_poly.pdbx_seq_one_letter_code
_entity_poly.pdbx_strand_id
1 'polypeptide(L)' 'YVTNEGTKAIFRTNKNAPNYRLISIDFEDHDESKWTELLPEHPERVLDWADAVDGDKFIATFIEDVK' A
#
# COMPACT_ATOMS: atom_id res chain seq x y z
N TYR A 1 -1.89 8.02 -2.55
CA TYR A 1 -1.87 8.36 -1.11
C TYR A 1 -3.07 7.68 -0.47
N VAL A 2 -2.87 7.03 0.68
CA VAL A 2 -3.94 6.37 1.45
C VAL A 2 -4.16 7.14 2.75
N THR A 3 -3.12 7.32 3.56
CA THR A 3 -3.14 8.09 4.81
C THR A 3 -1.70 8.42 5.24
N ASN A 4 -1.52 9.03 6.41
CA ASN A 4 -0.23 9.17 7.06
C ASN A 4 -0.32 9.01 8.58
N GLU A 5 0.78 8.56 9.19
CA GLU A 5 1.02 8.60 10.63
C GLU A 5 2.28 9.43 10.88
N GLY A 6 2.10 10.68 11.35
CA GLY A 6 3.21 11.62 11.45
C GLY A 6 3.88 11.86 10.09
N THR A 7 5.17 11.55 9.99
CA THR A 7 5.99 11.71 8.77
C THR A 7 5.87 10.53 7.80
N LYS A 8 5.23 9.44 8.22
CA LYS A 8 5.10 8.21 7.44
C LYS A 8 3.84 8.24 6.61
N ALA A 9 3.97 8.49 5.31
CA ALA A 9 2.86 8.47 4.38
C ALA A 9 2.72 7.09 3.73
N ILE A 10 1.48 6.59 3.66
CA ILE A 10 1.13 5.29 3.10
C ILE A 10 0.63 5.48 1.67
N PHE A 11 1.15 4.68 0.75
CA PHE A 11 0.83 4.73 -0.66
C PHE A 11 0.48 3.35 -1.22
N ARG A 12 -0.61 3.29 -1.99
CA ARG A 12 -0.79 2.30 -3.03
C ARG A 12 0.14 2.62 -4.20
N THR A 13 0.97 1.68 -4.59
CA THR A 13 1.96 1.84 -5.67
C THR A 13 2.03 0.59 -6.54
N ASN A 14 2.33 0.77 -7.82
CA ASN A 14 2.64 -0.31 -8.77
C ASN A 14 4.14 -0.40 -9.11
N LYS A 15 4.98 0.39 -8.42
CA LYS A 15 6.42 0.40 -8.67
C LYS A 15 7.03 -0.95 -8.32
N ASN A 16 7.50 -1.66 -9.34
CA ASN A 16 7.99 -3.03 -9.28
C ASN A 16 6.95 -4.03 -8.74
N ALA A 17 5.65 -3.73 -8.90
CA ALA A 17 4.54 -4.53 -8.41
C ALA A 17 3.29 -4.33 -9.31
N PRO A 18 3.16 -5.00 -10.47
CA PRO A 18 2.08 -4.79 -11.43
C PRO A 18 0.65 -4.93 -10.84
N ASN A 19 0.45 -5.80 -9.85
CA ASN A 19 -0.81 -5.99 -9.14
C ASN A 19 -1.00 -5.08 -7.92
N TYR A 20 -0.11 -4.09 -7.77
CA TYR A 20 -0.06 -3.10 -6.70
C TYR A 20 0.24 -3.68 -5.31
N ARG A 21 0.82 -2.82 -4.47
CA ARG A 21 1.11 -3.07 -3.06
C ARG A 21 0.90 -1.81 -2.22
N LEU A 22 0.85 -1.94 -0.90
CA LEU A 22 0.91 -0.80 0.03
C LEU A 22 2.30 -0.68 0.63
N ILE A 23 2.86 0.52 0.55
CA ILE A 23 4.14 0.88 1.17
C ILE A 23 3.97 2.07 2.08
N SER A 24 4.86 2.19 3.07
CA SER A 24 5.07 3.38 3.88
C SER A 24 6.40 4.04 3.49
N ILE A 25 6.36 5.35 3.28
CA ILE A 25 7.53 6.19 3.04
C ILE A 25 7.61 7.21 4.18
N ASP A 26 8.73 7.23 4.89
CA ASP A 26 9.02 8.29 5.87
C ASP A 26 9.57 9.51 5.13
N PHE A 27 8.93 10.67 5.27
CA PHE A 27 9.38 11.89 4.59
C PHE A 27 10.65 12.49 5.17
N GLU A 28 11.02 12.14 6.41
CA GLU A 28 12.31 12.53 6.98
C GLU A 28 13.45 11.61 6.52
N ASP A 29 13.13 10.39 6.06
CA ASP A 29 14.08 9.39 5.60
C ASP A 29 13.56 8.59 4.39
N HIS A 30 13.44 9.28 3.26
CA HIS A 30 12.63 8.86 2.11
C HIS A 30 13.34 7.96 1.09
N ASP A 31 14.58 7.53 1.38
CA ASP A 31 15.34 6.65 0.49
C ASP A 31 14.55 5.37 0.17
N GLU A 32 14.52 4.96 -1.10
CA GLU A 32 13.75 3.81 -1.56
C GLU A 32 14.15 2.51 -0.86
N SER A 33 15.41 2.36 -0.48
CA SER A 33 15.90 1.19 0.27
C SER A 33 15.31 1.07 1.68
N LYS A 34 14.68 2.13 2.19
CA LYS A 34 14.07 2.21 3.52
C LYS A 34 12.55 2.14 3.50
N TRP A 35 11.94 2.08 2.32
CA TRP A 35 10.50 1.92 2.20
C TRP A 35 10.05 0.63 2.88
N THR A 36 8.98 0.72 3.66
CA THR A 36 8.42 -0.44 4.37
C THR A 36 7.21 -0.96 3.61
N GLU A 37 7.15 -2.26 3.37
CA GLU A 37 5.98 -2.91 2.77
C GLU A 37 4.95 -3.23 3.86
N LEU A 38 3.74 -2.69 3.73
CA LEU A 38 2.63 -2.91 4.67
C LEU A 38 1.67 -3.99 4.18
N LEU A 39 1.47 -4.05 2.85
CA LEU A 39 0.68 -5.08 2.19
C LEU A 39 1.43 -5.46 0.90
N PRO A 40 2.04 -6.66 0.82
CA PRO A 40 2.77 -7.08 -0.36
C PRO A 40 1.83 -7.25 -1.56
N GLU A 41 2.42 -7.26 -2.74
CA GLU A 41 1.71 -7.59 -3.98
C GLU A 41 1.14 -9.01 -3.92
N HIS A 42 -0.10 -9.19 -4.35
CA HIS A 42 -0.68 -10.52 -4.52
C HIS A 42 -0.34 -11.07 -5.91
N PRO A 43 0.01 -12.36 -6.06
CA PRO A 43 0.44 -12.93 -7.34
C PRO A 43 -0.62 -12.87 -8.45
N GLU A 44 -1.91 -12.96 -8.08
CA GLU A 44 -3.02 -13.06 -9.04
C GLU A 44 -4.09 -11.96 -8.89
N ARG A 45 -4.11 -11.24 -7.77
CA ARG A 45 -5.21 -10.33 -7.43
C ARG A 45 -4.72 -8.91 -7.48
N VAL A 46 -5.42 -8.06 -8.22
CA VAL A 46 -5.05 -6.65 -8.32
C VAL A 46 -5.61 -5.91 -7.13
N LEU A 47 -4.75 -5.28 -6.32
CA LEU A 47 -5.19 -4.33 -5.30
C LEU A 47 -5.76 -3.10 -6.02
N ASP A 48 -7.08 -2.91 -5.97
CA ASP A 48 -7.78 -1.84 -6.67
C ASP A 48 -7.69 -0.52 -5.89
N TRP A 49 -8.06 -0.56 -4.61
CA TRP A 49 -7.96 0.58 -3.71
C TRP A 49 -7.76 0.14 -2.25
N ALA A 50 -7.30 1.08 -1.43
CA ALA A 50 -7.24 0.92 0.01
C ALA A 50 -7.60 2.25 0.69
N ASP A 51 -8.25 2.16 1.86
CA ASP A 51 -8.63 3.32 2.66
C ASP A 51 -8.40 3.05 4.15
N ALA A 52 -8.01 4.09 4.90
CA ALA A 52 -7.72 3.98 6.32
C ALA A 52 -8.99 4.16 7.16
N VAL A 53 -9.18 3.31 8.15
CA VAL A 53 -10.39 3.29 9.00
C VAL A 53 -10.01 3.02 10.46
N ASP A 54 -10.86 3.47 11.39
CA ASP A 54 -10.74 3.20 12.83
C ASP A 54 -9.39 3.59 13.48
N GLY A 55 -8.66 4.52 12.86
CA GLY A 55 -7.39 5.05 13.37
C GLY A 55 -6.17 4.13 13.18
N ASP A 56 -6.35 2.82 13.20
CA ASP A 56 -5.27 1.83 13.14
C ASP A 56 -5.49 0.69 12.12
N LYS A 57 -6.56 0.75 11.31
CA LYS A 57 -6.91 -0.26 10.31
C LYS A 57 -6.96 0.33 8.91
N PHE A 58 -6.97 -0.56 7.92
CA PHE A 58 -7.34 -0.20 6.56
C PHE A 58 -8.24 -1.27 5.95
N ILE A 59 -9.10 -0.85 5.02
CA ILE A 59 -9.82 -1.72 4.11
C ILE A 59 -9.03 -1.77 2.81
N ALA A 60 -8.79 -2.96 2.29
CA ALA A 60 -8.16 -3.19 0.99
C ALA A 60 -9.10 -4.00 0.11
N THR A 61 -9.34 -3.53 -1.10
CA THR A 61 -10.22 -4.18 -2.06
C THR A 61 -9.42 -4.71 -3.23
N PHE A 62 -9.68 -5.97 -3.58
CA PHE A 62 -9.00 -6.68 -4.64
C PHE A 62 -9.97 -7.02 -5.77
N ILE A 63 -9.46 -6.97 -7.01
CA ILE A 63 -10.09 -7.56 -8.18
C ILE A 63 -9.49 -8.96 -8.36
N GLU A 64 -10.37 -9.95 -8.47
CA GLU A 64 -10.03 -11.36 -8.69
C GLU A 64 -10.92 -11.91 -9.80
N ASP A 65 -10.36 -12.69 -10.70
CA ASP A 65 -11.12 -13.37 -11.74
C ASP A 65 -12.13 -14.35 -11.13
N VAL A 66 -13.30 -14.45 -11.75
CA VAL A 66 -14.32 -15.43 -11.35
C VAL A 66 -13.91 -16.84 -11.80
N LYS A 67 -14.27 -17.84 -10.99
CA LYS A 67 -14.00 -19.26 -11.28
C LYS A 67 -15.06 -19.91 -12.16
#